data_AF-A0A3D3M3X5-F1
#
_entry.id   AF-A0A3D3M3X5-F1
#
_cell.length_a   1.000
_cell.length_b   1.000
_cell.length_c   1.000
_cell.angle_alpha   90.00
_cell.angle_beta   90.00
_cell.angle_gamma   90.00
#
_symmetry.space_group_name_H-M   'P 1'
#
loop_
_entity.id
_entity.type
_entity.pdbx_description
1 polymer ?
#
loop_
_entity_poly.entity_id
_entity_poly.type
_entity_poly.pdbx_seq_one_letter_code
_entity_poly.pdbx_strand_id
1 'polypeptide(L)'
;MRPRSSRLLLVGALPLAIAGCSDSEQNVTYTVKDNFKNVQACVDAQFPVDVCSDAYVQAMLDHRRIAPTYDDRAACDADFVEGYCQSTSDGKFMPQMSGFELAMSGELPKSQVEQAQQQAQQQAAQSGGTGSTIAAAATGALAGMLIGKAMSNRS
;
A
#
# COMPACT_ATOMS: atom_id res chain seq x y z
N MET A 1 -7.37 16.82 75.75
CA MET A 1 -7.19 16.22 74.41
C MET A 1 -5.74 16.44 73.99
N ARG A 2 -4.94 15.38 73.77
CA ARG A 2 -3.52 15.45 73.36
C ARG A 2 -3.42 15.27 71.83
N PRO A 3 -2.79 16.17 71.06
CA PRO A 3 -2.57 15.93 69.64
C PRO A 3 -1.41 14.95 69.42
N ARG A 4 -1.59 14.11 68.39
CA ARG A 4 -0.80 12.94 67.99
C ARG A 4 0.52 13.34 67.31
N SER A 5 1.56 12.54 67.56
CA SER A 5 2.87 12.64 66.90
C SER A 5 2.78 12.12 65.45
N SER A 6 2.71 13.04 64.48
CA SER A 6 2.77 12.73 63.05
C SER A 6 4.22 12.45 62.66
N ARG A 7 4.56 11.19 62.34
CA ARG A 7 5.87 10.84 61.76
C ARG A 7 5.91 11.31 60.32
N LEU A 8 6.94 12.09 59.99
CA LEU A 8 7.21 12.62 58.65
C LEU A 8 7.31 11.47 57.64
N LEU A 9 6.52 11.57 56.58
CA LEU A 9 6.66 10.73 55.40
C LEU A 9 7.95 11.13 54.68
N LEU A 10 8.84 10.16 54.44
CA LEU A 10 9.97 10.36 53.53
C LEU A 10 9.41 10.64 52.13
N VAL A 11 9.59 11.88 51.67
CA VAL A 11 9.43 12.26 50.27
C VAL A 11 10.58 11.59 49.51
N GLY A 12 10.29 10.45 48.89
CA GLY A 12 11.17 9.85 47.89
C GLY A 12 11.10 10.68 46.61
N ALA A 13 12.08 11.55 46.38
CA ALA A 13 12.29 12.16 45.07
C ALA A 13 12.92 11.10 44.16
N LEU A 14 12.08 10.36 43.43
CA LEU A 14 12.56 9.61 42.28
C LEU A 14 12.98 10.61 41.20
N PRO A 15 14.21 10.51 40.65
CA PRO A 15 14.55 11.26 39.46
C PRO A 15 13.55 10.85 38.37
N LEU A 16 12.76 11.81 37.88
CA LEU A 16 12.09 11.68 36.61
C LEU A 16 13.22 11.49 35.59
N ALA A 17 13.51 10.24 35.27
CA ALA A 17 14.31 9.90 34.11
C ALA A 17 13.56 10.52 32.94
N ILE A 18 14.05 11.66 32.46
CA ILE A 18 13.71 12.15 31.13
C ILE A 18 14.33 11.09 30.22
N ALA A 19 13.57 10.04 29.94
CA ALA A 19 13.78 9.22 28.77
C ALA A 19 13.64 10.19 27.61
N GLY A 20 14.77 10.77 27.22
CA GLY A 20 14.90 11.42 25.93
C GLY A 20 14.63 10.33 24.92
N CYS A 21 13.37 10.20 24.51
CA CYS A 21 13.06 9.76 23.16
C CYS A 21 13.67 10.83 22.26
N SER A 22 14.97 10.74 22.02
CA SER A 22 15.55 11.29 20.80
C SER A 22 14.93 10.44 19.70
N ASP A 23 13.74 10.86 19.26
CA ASP A 23 13.14 10.51 17.99
C ASP A 23 14.17 10.93 16.93
N SER A 24 15.16 10.05 16.75
CA SER A 24 15.96 10.05 15.55
C SER A 24 14.92 9.86 14.46
N GLU A 25 14.78 10.85 13.57
CA GLU A 25 13.88 10.83 12.43
C GLU A 25 14.21 9.60 11.57
N GLN A 26 13.72 8.45 12.00
CA GLN A 26 13.94 7.19 11.35
C GLN A 26 12.93 7.17 10.23
N ASN A 27 13.43 7.40 9.02
CA ASN A 27 12.66 7.10 7.84
C ASN A 27 12.47 5.57 7.79
N VAL A 28 11.23 5.15 7.54
CA VAL A 28 10.88 3.76 7.30
C VAL A 28 10.52 3.63 5.83
N THR A 29 11.07 2.59 5.21
CA THR A 29 10.68 2.21 3.86
C THR A 29 9.26 1.66 3.90
N TYR A 30 8.34 2.31 3.19
CA TYR A 30 7.02 1.76 2.93
C TYR A 30 7.04 1.08 1.56
N THR A 31 6.30 -0.03 1.45
CA THR A 31 6.08 -0.73 0.19
C THR A 31 4.59 -0.98 0.04
N VAL A 32 4.01 -0.53 -1.07
CA VAL A 32 2.63 -0.82 -1.46
C VAL A 32 2.69 -1.71 -2.69
N LYS A 33 2.02 -2.86 -2.62
CA LYS A 33 1.91 -3.80 -3.73
C LYS A 33 0.46 -4.22 -3.89
N ASP A 34 -0.09 -4.02 -5.07
CA ASP A 34 -1.47 -4.40 -5.40
C ASP A 34 -1.61 -4.82 -6.87
N ASN A 35 -2.66 -5.56 -7.20
CA ASN A 35 -2.90 -6.08 -8.54
C ASN A 35 -4.23 -5.56 -9.08
N PHE A 36 -4.19 -4.99 -10.29
CA PHE A 36 -5.35 -4.38 -10.92
C PHE A 36 -5.66 -5.02 -12.27
N LYS A 37 -6.94 -5.11 -12.60
CA LYS A 37 -7.40 -5.64 -13.90
C LYS A 37 -7.14 -4.68 -15.05
N ASN A 38 -7.24 -3.38 -14.81
CA ASN A 38 -7.06 -2.32 -15.78
C ASN A 38 -6.77 -0.99 -15.05
N VAL A 39 -6.35 0.02 -15.80
CA VAL A 39 -5.99 1.34 -15.24
C VAL A 39 -7.15 1.94 -14.45
N GLN A 40 -8.40 1.78 -14.92
CA GLN A 40 -9.57 2.30 -14.23
C GLN A 40 -9.72 1.71 -12.83
N ALA A 41 -9.57 0.39 -12.66
CA ALA A 41 -9.64 -0.27 -11.36
C ALA A 41 -8.57 0.25 -10.38
N CYS A 42 -7.39 0.61 -10.88
CA CYS A 42 -6.32 1.23 -10.09
C CYS A 42 -6.68 2.66 -9.65
N VAL A 43 -7.24 3.46 -10.56
CA VAL A 43 -7.70 4.82 -10.26
C VAL A 43 -8.89 4.82 -9.30
N ASP A 44 -9.83 3.88 -9.47
CA ASP A 44 -10.97 3.69 -8.57
C ASP A 44 -10.49 3.33 -7.15
N ALA A 45 -9.39 2.58 -7.06
CA ALA A 45 -8.66 2.32 -5.82
C ALA A 45 -7.84 3.52 -5.31
N GLN A 46 -8.08 4.73 -5.81
CA GLN A 46 -7.49 6.00 -5.36
C GLN A 46 -5.96 6.13 -5.57
N PHE A 47 -5.38 5.32 -6.46
CA PHE A 47 -4.00 5.53 -6.90
C PHE A 47 -3.93 6.65 -7.95
N PRO A 48 -2.82 7.41 -8.03
CA PRO A 48 -2.63 8.43 -9.06
C PRO A 48 -2.68 7.85 -10.47
N VAL A 49 -3.33 8.57 -11.38
CA VAL A 49 -3.55 8.12 -12.77
C VAL A 49 -2.23 7.89 -13.52
N ASP A 50 -1.24 8.75 -13.29
CA ASP A 50 0.11 8.64 -13.86
C ASP A 50 0.79 7.35 -13.39
N VAL A 51 0.77 7.07 -12.09
CA VAL A 51 1.35 5.85 -11.52
C VAL A 51 0.63 4.59 -12.06
N CYS A 52 -0.70 4.60 -12.13
CA CYS A 52 -1.46 3.49 -12.69
C CYS A 52 -1.15 3.26 -14.17
N SER A 53 -1.02 4.35 -14.94
CA SER A 53 -0.74 4.27 -16.37
C SER A 53 0.67 3.76 -16.65
N ASP A 54 1.67 4.27 -15.92
CA ASP A 54 3.06 3.85 -16.05
C ASP A 54 3.23 2.36 -15.69
N ALA A 55 2.62 1.93 -14.58
CA ALA A 55 2.63 0.53 -14.17
C ALA A 55 1.97 -0.39 -15.22
N TYR A 56 0.84 0.03 -15.80
CA TYR A 56 0.18 -0.72 -16.86
C TYR A 56 1.04 -0.82 -18.13
N VAL A 57 1.70 0.26 -18.54
CA VAL A 57 2.60 0.26 -19.70
C VAL A 57 3.78 -0.67 -19.46
N GLN A 58 4.42 -0.63 -18.28
CA GLN A 58 5.50 -1.54 -17.93
C GLN A 58 5.04 -3.00 -17.97
N ALA A 59 3.88 -3.31 -17.38
CA ALA A 59 3.32 -4.66 -17.42
C ALA A 59 3.05 -5.15 -18.86
N MET A 60 2.58 -4.28 -19.76
CA MET A 60 2.39 -4.62 -21.17
C MET A 60 3.72 -4.93 -21.87
N LEU A 61 4.79 -4.18 -21.57
CA LEU A 61 6.12 -4.44 -22.12
C LEU A 61 6.68 -5.76 -21.61
N ASP A 62 6.55 -6.01 -20.30
CA ASP A 62 6.99 -7.26 -19.70
C ASP A 62 6.21 -8.45 -20.25
N HIS A 63 4.88 -8.34 -20.33
CA HIS A 63 4.03 -9.37 -20.91
C HIS A 63 4.49 -9.73 -22.33
N ARG A 64 4.75 -8.76 -23.20
CA ARG A 64 5.26 -9.03 -24.56
C ARG A 64 6.63 -9.71 -24.57
N ARG A 65 7.46 -9.47 -23.55
CA ARG A 65 8.80 -10.03 -23.46
C ARG A 65 8.82 -11.44 -22.90
N ILE A 66 7.96 -11.75 -21.93
CA ILE A 66 8.01 -13.00 -21.17
C ILE A 66 6.86 -13.96 -21.45
N ALA A 67 5.78 -13.51 -22.12
CA ALA A 67 4.65 -14.38 -22.41
C ALA A 67 5.09 -15.52 -23.36
N PRO A 68 4.66 -16.75 -23.07
CA PRO A 68 4.93 -17.87 -23.96
C PRO A 68 4.21 -17.66 -25.30
N THR A 69 4.89 -18.03 -26.37
CA THR A 69 4.34 -18.01 -27.73
C THR A 69 4.13 -19.44 -28.21
N TYR A 70 2.99 -19.69 -28.82
CA TYR A 70 2.55 -20.98 -29.34
C TYR A 70 2.35 -20.90 -30.85
N ASP A 71 2.58 -22.01 -31.54
CA ASP A 71 2.32 -22.10 -32.98
C ASP A 71 0.84 -22.34 -33.28
N ASP A 72 0.09 -22.91 -32.33
CA ASP A 72 -1.31 -23.21 -32.47
C ASP A 72 -2.15 -22.74 -31.27
N ARG A 73 -3.39 -22.36 -31.56
CA ARG A 73 -4.30 -21.83 -30.54
C ARG A 73 -4.71 -22.88 -29.52
N ALA A 74 -4.83 -24.14 -29.92
CA ALA A 74 -5.26 -25.22 -29.03
C ALA A 74 -4.22 -25.53 -27.96
N ALA A 75 -2.92 -25.47 -28.28
CA ALA A 75 -1.83 -25.60 -27.32
C ALA A 75 -1.84 -24.44 -26.32
N CYS A 76 -2.04 -23.21 -26.80
CA CYS A 76 -2.18 -22.06 -25.93
C CYS A 76 -3.41 -22.19 -25.02
N ASP A 77 -4.58 -22.53 -25.56
CA ASP A 77 -5.84 -22.73 -24.82
C ASP A 77 -5.85 -24.03 -23.96
N ALA A 78 -4.81 -24.87 -24.05
CA ALA A 78 -4.61 -26.02 -23.15
C ALA A 78 -3.81 -25.62 -21.91
N ASP A 79 -2.84 -24.72 -22.08
CA ASP A 79 -2.02 -24.18 -20.99
C ASP A 79 -2.70 -22.99 -20.29
N PHE A 80 -3.53 -22.26 -21.03
CA PHE A 80 -4.34 -21.12 -20.57
C PHE A 80 -5.82 -21.45 -20.73
N VAL A 81 -6.71 -20.68 -20.11
CA VAL A 81 -8.16 -20.92 -20.23
C VAL A 81 -8.60 -20.77 -21.69
N GLU A 82 -9.52 -21.61 -22.17
CA GLU A 82 -10.05 -21.52 -23.53
C GLU A 82 -10.55 -20.10 -23.84
N GLY A 83 -10.13 -19.57 -25.00
CA GLY A 83 -10.53 -18.23 -25.43
C GLY A 83 -9.62 -17.12 -24.91
N TYR A 84 -8.66 -17.45 -24.05
CA TYR A 84 -7.74 -16.48 -23.45
C TYR A 84 -6.54 -16.15 -24.35
N CYS A 85 -6.30 -16.95 -25.38
CA CYS A 85 -5.21 -16.76 -26.31
C CYS A 85 -5.58 -15.87 -27.50
N GLN A 86 -4.70 -14.93 -27.80
CA GLN A 86 -4.79 -13.96 -28.90
C GLN A 86 -3.70 -14.22 -29.94
N SER A 87 -3.99 -13.91 -31.21
CA SER A 87 -3.01 -14.01 -32.28
C SER A 87 -2.08 -12.79 -32.30
N THR A 88 -0.80 -13.04 -32.52
CA THR A 88 0.23 -12.02 -32.68
C THR A 88 0.41 -11.65 -34.16
N SER A 89 1.07 -10.53 -34.46
CA SER A 89 1.28 -10.07 -35.84
C SER A 89 2.11 -11.02 -36.71
N ASP A 90 2.92 -11.86 -36.08
CA ASP A 90 3.75 -12.90 -36.68
C ASP A 90 3.00 -14.24 -36.85
N GLY A 91 1.70 -14.28 -36.55
CA GLY A 91 0.84 -15.45 -36.77
C GLY A 91 0.91 -16.52 -35.68
N LYS A 92 1.62 -16.26 -34.58
CA LYS A 92 1.65 -17.10 -33.38
C LYS A 92 0.49 -16.76 -32.45
N PHE A 93 0.36 -17.52 -31.37
CA PHE A 93 -0.60 -17.30 -30.30
C PHE A 93 0.10 -17.02 -28.99
N MET A 94 -0.40 -16.06 -28.23
CA MET A 94 0.07 -15.77 -26.87
C MET A 94 -1.13 -15.54 -25.97
N PRO A 95 -1.02 -15.79 -24.66
CA PRO A 95 -2.10 -15.47 -23.72
C PRO A 95 -2.37 -13.97 -23.67
N GLN A 96 -3.59 -13.58 -23.30
CA GLN A 96 -3.90 -12.20 -22.98
C GLN A 96 -3.28 -11.78 -21.64
N MET A 97 -3.04 -10.47 -21.48
CA MET A 97 -2.60 -9.93 -20.20
C MET A 97 -3.80 -9.86 -19.23
N SER A 98 -3.65 -10.46 -18.04
CA SER A 98 -4.74 -10.63 -17.05
C SER A 98 -4.94 -9.48 -16.07
N GLY A 99 -4.09 -8.47 -16.19
CA GLY A 99 -3.97 -7.33 -15.30
C GLY A 99 -2.52 -6.86 -15.22
N PHE A 100 -2.24 -6.00 -14.26
CA PHE A 100 -0.90 -5.53 -13.95
C PHE A 100 -0.71 -5.44 -12.45
N GLU A 101 0.53 -5.60 -12.02
CA GLU A 101 0.95 -5.36 -10.66
C GLU A 101 1.44 -3.91 -10.53
N LEU A 102 0.97 -3.22 -9.51
CA LEU A 102 1.54 -1.96 -9.06
C LEU A 102 2.39 -2.25 -7.82
N ALA A 103 3.66 -1.91 -7.89
CA ALA A 103 4.58 -1.96 -6.75
C ALA A 103 5.26 -0.60 -6.61
N MET A 104 5.06 0.07 -5.48
CA MET A 104 5.74 1.31 -5.15
C MET A 104 6.42 1.19 -3.80
N SER A 105 7.60 1.77 -3.66
CA SER A 105 8.29 1.89 -2.39
C SER A 105 8.88 3.29 -2.23
N GLY A 106 9.00 3.74 -0.99
CA GLY A 106 9.58 5.04 -0.67
C GLY A 106 9.94 5.11 0.80
N GLU A 107 10.57 6.21 1.21
CA GLU A 107 10.98 6.44 2.59
C GLU A 107 10.11 7.55 3.21
N LEU A 108 9.46 7.26 4.34
CA LEU A 108 8.66 8.22 5.09
C LEU A 108 9.08 8.25 6.55
N PRO A 109 9.01 9.40 7.25
CA PRO A 109 9.26 9.46 8.68
C PRO A 109 8.31 8.51 9.42
N LYS A 110 8.82 7.72 10.38
CA LYS A 110 8.03 6.78 11.20
C LYS A 110 6.73 7.37 11.73
N SER A 111 6.78 8.60 12.22
CA SER A 111 5.62 9.30 12.76
C SER A 111 4.48 9.46 11.75
N GLN A 112 4.78 9.63 10.46
CA GLN A 112 3.75 9.75 9.41
C GLN A 112 3.14 8.39 9.06
N VAL A 113 3.94 7.32 9.02
CA VAL A 113 3.47 5.96 8.76
C VAL A 113 2.59 5.47 9.92
N GLU A 114 3.00 5.72 11.16
CA GLU A 114 2.22 5.34 12.35
C GLU A 114 0.91 6.13 12.45
N GLN A 115 0.92 7.43 12.16
CA GLN A 115 -0.32 8.23 12.11
C GLN A 115 -1.28 7.72 11.02
N ALA A 116 -0.76 7.39 9.83
CA ALA A 116 -1.53 6.78 8.75
C ALA A 116 -2.17 5.44 9.18
N GLN A 117 -1.39 4.55 9.81
CA GLN A 117 -1.90 3.27 10.31
C GLN A 117 -2.93 3.44 11.42
N GLN A 118 -2.72 4.38 12.34
CA GLN A 118 -3.67 4.69 13.42
C GLN A 118 -4.98 5.25 12.87
N GLN A 119 -4.95 6.13 11.87
CA GLN A 119 -6.15 6.66 11.22
C GLN A 119 -6.92 5.57 10.47
N ALA A 120 -6.23 4.65 9.78
CA ALA A 120 -6.86 3.51 9.12
C ALA A 120 -7.52 2.55 10.12
N GLN A 121 -6.90 2.30 11.28
CA GLN A 121 -7.49 1.49 12.35
C GLN A 121 -8.71 2.16 12.99
N GLN A 122 -8.69 3.49 13.18
CA GLN A 122 -9.83 4.24 13.73
C GLN A 122 -11.03 4.27 12.78
N GLN A 123 -10.80 4.30 11.47
CA GLN A 123 -11.86 4.19 10.46
C GLN A 123 -12.42 2.77 10.36
N ALA A 124 -11.56 1.74 10.46
CA ALA A 124 -11.99 0.34 10.53
C ALA A 124 -12.83 0.02 11.76
N ALA A 125 -12.63 0.73 12.89
CA ALA A 125 -13.42 0.58 14.11
C ALA A 125 -14.81 1.25 14.04
N GLN A 126 -15.01 2.20 13.11
CA GLN A 126 -16.29 2.90 12.92
C GLN A 126 -17.16 2.24 11.84
N SER A 127 -16.55 1.52 10.90
CA SER A 127 -17.26 0.70 9.91
C SER A 127 -17.39 -0.74 10.42
N GLY A 128 -18.51 -1.07 11.07
CA GLY A 128 -18.87 -2.45 11.47
C GLY A 128 -19.17 -3.38 10.29
N GLY A 129 -18.27 -3.48 9.31
CA GLY A 129 -18.43 -4.24 8.07
C GLY A 129 -17.27 -5.20 7.83
N THR A 130 -17.62 -6.46 7.62
CA THR A 130 -16.77 -7.64 7.39
C THR A 130 -15.58 -7.37 6.47
N GLY A 131 -14.38 -7.67 6.97
CA GLY A 131 -13.09 -7.37 6.34
C GLY A 131 -12.87 -8.06 5.00
N SER A 132 -12.36 -7.28 4.04
CA SER A 132 -11.37 -7.63 3.00
C SER A 132 -11.26 -6.52 1.94
N THR A 133 -12.26 -5.66 1.80
CA THR A 133 -12.27 -4.56 0.80
C THR A 133 -11.77 -3.22 1.35
N ILE A 134 -11.77 -3.05 2.68
CA ILE A 134 -11.33 -1.81 3.34
C ILE A 134 -9.81 -1.71 3.41
N ALA A 135 -9.07 -2.84 3.34
CA ALA A 135 -7.61 -2.79 3.31
C ALA A 135 -7.11 -2.11 2.03
N ALA A 136 -7.64 -2.50 0.87
CA ALA A 136 -7.29 -1.86 -0.41
C ALA A 136 -7.78 -0.40 -0.48
N ALA A 137 -8.98 -0.10 0.02
CA ALA A 137 -9.50 1.27 0.07
C ALA A 137 -8.73 2.16 1.06
N ALA A 138 -8.29 1.60 2.20
CA ALA A 138 -7.43 2.29 3.14
C ALA A 138 -6.03 2.49 2.55
N THR A 139 -5.44 1.50 1.89
CA THR A 139 -4.14 1.67 1.21
C THR A 139 -4.21 2.72 0.10
N GLY A 140 -5.29 2.73 -0.69
CA GLY A 140 -5.57 3.75 -1.70
C GLY A 140 -5.78 5.15 -1.13
N ALA A 141 -6.64 5.28 -0.13
CA ALA A 141 -6.90 6.55 0.55
C ALA A 141 -5.66 7.07 1.29
N LEU A 142 -4.85 6.18 1.88
CA LEU A 142 -3.57 6.51 2.50
C LEU A 142 -2.55 6.94 1.45
N ALA A 143 -2.42 6.21 0.34
CA ALA A 143 -1.55 6.61 -0.77
C ALA A 143 -1.95 7.98 -1.32
N GLY A 144 -3.24 8.20 -1.58
CA GLY A 144 -3.78 9.48 -2.02
C GLY A 144 -3.56 10.61 -1.00
N MET A 145 -3.73 10.34 0.29
CA MET A 145 -3.50 11.33 1.36
C MET A 145 -2.03 11.69 1.52
N LEU A 146 -1.12 10.72 1.44
CA LEU A 146 0.33 10.94 1.53
C LEU A 146 0.84 11.75 0.33
N ILE A 147 0.37 11.42 -0.88
CA ILE A 147 0.72 12.16 -2.10
C ILE A 147 0.14 13.58 -2.06
N GLY A 148 -1.11 13.74 -1.61
CA GLY A 148 -1.75 15.04 -1.41
C GLY A 148 -0.99 15.92 -0.41
N LYS A 149 -0.51 15.35 0.71
CA LYS A 149 0.28 16.10 1.71
C LYS A 149 1.66 16.52 1.18
N ALA A 150 2.31 15.67 0.40
CA ALA A 150 3.58 15.99 -0.24
C ALA A 150 3.46 17.15 -1.26
N MET A 151 2.32 17.25 -1.94
CA MET A 151 2.03 18.34 -2.88
C MET A 151 1.63 19.65 -2.18
N SER A 152 0.88 19.57 -1.08
CA SER A 152 0.40 20.75 -0.34
C SER A 152 1.54 21.52 0.35
N ASN A 153 2.65 20.86 0.70
CA ASN A 153 3.82 21.49 1.32
C ASN A 153 4.76 22.21 0.32
N ARG A 154 4.38 22.30 -0.97
CA ARG A 154 5.11 23.06 -2.00
C ARG A 154 4.43 24.39 -2.39
N SER A 155 3.46 24.87 -1.60
CA SER A 155 2.80 26.18 -1.77
C SER A 155 3.33 27.21 -0.77
#